data_AF-A0A0A2JT55-F1
#
_entry.id   AF-A0A0A2JT55-F1
#
_cell.length_a   1.000
_cell.length_b   1.000
_cell.length_c   1.000
_cell.angle_alpha   90.00
_cell.angle_beta   90.00
_cell.angle_gamma   90.00
#
_symmetry.space_group_name_H-M   'P 1'
#
loop_
_entity.id
_entity.type
_entity.pdbx_description
1 polymer ?
#
loop_
_entity_poly.entity_id
_entity_poly.type
_entity_poly.pdbx_seq_one_letter_code
_entity_poly.pdbx_strand_id
1 'polypeptide(L)'
;MYELVHLRDKTKERFQSVFFTLLDVETYEMRDLYIEHLSMPGWWRSSGRIDDVVVMADAKKLNTIPYETVIEQHPQIATALICGTGRSRPAVLVQPIEWPASEKESQPMARAGEKDTVQRKRSLQLYQEEVDEAYCRAEELGLLFGAISESGGLV
;
A
#
# COMPACT_ATOMS: atom_id res chain seq x y z
N MET A 1 -15.93 2.72 -5.45
CA MET A 1 -15.18 2.65 -4.18
C MET A 1 -15.27 4.01 -3.55
N TYR A 2 -15.53 4.06 -2.25
CA TYR A 2 -15.84 5.28 -1.51
C TYR A 2 -14.98 5.34 -0.26
N GLU A 3 -14.62 6.53 0.19
CA GLU A 3 -13.91 6.74 1.45
C GLU A 3 -14.92 6.97 2.59
N LEU A 4 -14.65 6.38 3.75
CA LEU A 4 -15.37 6.71 4.96
C LEU A 4 -14.90 8.06 5.53
N VAL A 5 -15.80 9.04 5.50
CA VAL A 5 -15.56 10.37 6.09
C VAL A 5 -16.57 10.60 7.20
N HIS A 6 -16.07 10.93 8.40
CA HIS A 6 -16.93 11.36 9.50
C HIS A 6 -17.21 12.85 9.36
N LEU A 7 -18.48 13.22 9.37
CA LEU A 7 -18.93 14.61 9.45
C LEU A 7 -19.30 14.91 10.90
N ARG A 8 -18.82 16.04 11.43
CA ARG A 8 -19.14 16.48 12.78
C ARG A 8 -20.64 16.74 12.89
N ASP A 9 -21.25 16.11 13.89
CA ASP A 9 -22.66 16.25 14.17
C ASP A 9 -22.83 16.51 15.66
N LYS A 10 -23.23 17.75 15.99
CA LYS A 10 -23.46 18.20 17.37
C LYS A 10 -24.47 17.32 18.10
N THR A 11 -25.40 16.69 17.40
CA THR A 11 -26.39 15.78 18.01
C THR A 11 -25.78 14.44 18.42
N LYS A 12 -24.64 14.05 17.82
CA LYS A 12 -23.94 12.78 18.04
C LYS A 12 -22.59 12.96 18.73
N GLU A 13 -22.30 14.16 19.24
CA GLU A 13 -20.99 14.54 19.77
C GLU A 13 -20.42 13.50 20.74
N ARG A 14 -21.24 12.99 21.67
CA ARG A 14 -20.85 11.94 22.65
C ARG A 14 -20.26 10.66 22.03
N PHE A 15 -20.58 10.36 20.77
CA PHE A 15 -20.14 9.16 20.06
C PHE A 15 -19.04 9.45 19.03
N GLN A 16 -18.72 10.71 18.76
CA GLN A 16 -17.69 11.11 17.82
C GLN A 16 -16.42 11.54 18.55
N SER A 17 -15.78 10.58 19.23
CA SER A 17 -14.58 10.79 20.05
C SER A 17 -13.48 11.59 19.32
N VAL A 18 -13.33 11.37 18.01
CA VAL A 18 -12.34 12.05 17.16
C VAL A 18 -12.42 13.57 17.23
N PHE A 19 -13.63 14.14 17.35
CA PHE A 19 -13.85 15.59 17.39
C PHE A 19 -13.63 16.21 18.78
N PHE A 20 -13.40 15.40 19.82
CA PHE A 20 -12.89 15.89 21.11
C PHE A 20 -11.37 16.01 21.13
N THR A 21 -10.68 15.17 20.35
CA THR A 21 -9.22 15.25 20.20
C THR A 21 -8.83 16.32 19.18
N LEU A 22 -9.57 16.38 18.06
CA LEU A 22 -9.37 17.36 17.00
C LEU A 22 -10.49 18.40 17.08
N LEU A 23 -10.29 19.43 17.91
CA LEU A 23 -11.34 20.39 18.24
C LEU A 23 -11.72 21.29 17.05
N ASP A 24 -10.78 21.57 16.17
CA ASP A 24 -10.92 22.56 15.09
C ASP A 24 -11.31 21.96 13.74
N VAL A 25 -11.69 20.67 13.69
CA VAL A 25 -12.08 20.01 12.44
C VAL A 25 -13.57 19.66 12.42
N GLU A 26 -14.21 19.92 11.28
CA GLU A 26 -15.62 19.58 11.03
C GLU A 26 -15.77 18.27 10.27
N THR A 27 -14.69 17.76 9.68
CA THR A 27 -14.65 16.50 8.95
C THR A 27 -13.40 15.72 9.32
N TYR A 28 -13.53 14.39 9.38
CA TYR A 28 -12.41 13.50 9.60
C TYR A 28 -12.37 12.40 8.55
N GLU A 29 -11.34 12.47 7.70
CA GLU A 29 -11.02 11.50 6.66
C GLU A 29 -10.42 10.26 7.31
N MET A 30 -11.18 9.17 7.42
CA MET A 30 -10.69 7.93 8.03
C MET A 30 -9.66 7.22 7.15
N ARG A 31 -9.64 7.55 5.85
CA ARG A 31 -8.82 6.91 4.82
C ARG A 31 -9.13 5.44 4.61
N ASP A 32 -10.26 4.95 5.14
CA ASP A 32 -10.75 3.60 4.94
C ASP A 32 -11.67 3.57 3.72
N LEU A 33 -11.43 2.60 2.84
CA LEU A 33 -12.13 2.44 1.56
C LEU A 33 -13.20 1.36 1.67
N TYR A 34 -14.39 1.66 1.14
CA TYR A 34 -15.55 0.78 1.15
C TYR A 34 -16.12 0.58 -0.27
N ILE A 35 -16.72 -0.58 -0.47
CA ILE A 35 -17.45 -0.94 -1.69
C ILE A 35 -18.85 -1.40 -1.28
N GLU A 36 -19.87 -0.83 -1.90
CA GLU A 36 -21.26 -1.23 -1.68
C GLU A 36 -21.50 -2.64 -2.23
N HIS A 37 -22.31 -3.42 -1.52
CA HIS A 37 -22.66 -4.78 -1.91
C HIS A 37 -23.59 -4.75 -3.13
N LEU A 38 -23.18 -5.44 -4.20
CA LEU A 38 -23.88 -5.38 -5.50
C LEU A 38 -25.35 -5.79 -5.44
N SER A 39 -25.72 -6.72 -4.55
CA SER A 39 -27.10 -7.21 -4.42
C SER A 39 -27.84 -6.72 -3.17
N MET A 40 -27.18 -6.01 -2.25
CA MET A 40 -27.79 -5.58 -0.98
C MET A 40 -27.51 -4.08 -0.79
N PRO A 41 -28.39 -3.21 -1.33
CA PRO A 41 -28.22 -1.76 -1.21
C PRO A 41 -28.06 -1.32 0.25
N GLY A 42 -27.13 -0.40 0.50
CA GLY A 42 -26.81 0.10 1.84
C GLY A 42 -25.88 -0.78 2.67
N TRP A 43 -25.50 -1.98 2.20
CA TRP A 43 -24.49 -2.81 2.84
C TRP A 43 -23.11 -2.53 2.25
N TRP A 44 -22.13 -2.31 3.11
CA TRP A 44 -20.79 -1.91 2.71
C TRP A 44 -19.77 -2.91 3.19
N ARG A 45 -18.85 -3.29 2.30
CA ARG A 45 -17.69 -4.12 2.62
C ARG A 45 -16.44 -3.24 2.67
N SER A 46 -15.65 -3.40 3.74
CA SER A 46 -14.32 -2.80 3.80
C SER A 46 -13.43 -3.37 2.70
N SER A 47 -12.77 -2.49 1.96
CA SER A 47 -11.90 -2.83 0.83
C SER A 47 -10.41 -2.57 1.10
N GLY A 48 -10.07 -1.89 2.20
CA GLY A 48 -8.70 -1.55 2.56
C GLY A 48 -8.55 -0.09 2.96
N ARG A 49 -7.31 0.41 2.99
CA ARG A 49 -6.99 1.83 3.24
C ARG A 49 -6.45 2.50 1.99
N ILE A 50 -6.70 3.80 1.85
CA ILE A 50 -6.17 4.60 0.75
C ILE A 50 -4.64 4.64 0.75
N ASP A 51 -4.04 4.60 1.95
CA ASP A 51 -2.59 4.63 2.14
C ASP A 51 -1.89 3.34 1.66
N ASP A 52 -2.66 2.28 1.41
CA ASP A 52 -2.20 0.97 0.91
C ASP A 52 -2.44 0.80 -0.60
N VAL A 53 -2.91 1.85 -1.28
CA VAL A 53 -3.14 1.82 -2.73
C VAL A 53 -1.98 2.48 -3.47
N VAL A 54 -1.38 1.74 -4.39
CA VAL A 54 -0.43 2.28 -5.37
C VAL A 54 -1.20 2.71 -6.61
N VAL A 55 -1.01 3.97 -7.02
CA VAL A 55 -1.63 4.53 -8.23
C VAL A 55 -0.58 4.64 -9.33
N MET A 56 -0.75 3.85 -10.38
CA MET A 56 0.16 3.77 -11.52
C MET A 56 0.08 5.03 -12.40
N ALA A 57 1.07 5.23 -13.27
CA ALA A 57 1.10 6.35 -14.22
C ALA A 57 -0.13 6.41 -15.16
N ASP A 58 -0.74 5.27 -15.46
CA ASP A 58 -1.97 5.14 -16.25
C ASP A 58 -3.26 5.22 -15.39
N ALA A 59 -3.13 5.71 -14.15
CA ALA A 59 -4.19 5.81 -13.15
C ALA A 59 -4.82 4.47 -12.73
N LYS A 60 -4.22 3.32 -13.08
CA LYS A 60 -4.61 2.04 -12.49
C LYS A 60 -4.31 2.05 -11.00
N LYS A 61 -5.24 1.52 -10.21
CA LYS A 61 -5.13 1.44 -8.75
C LYS A 61 -4.88 0.00 -8.34
N LEU A 62 -3.82 -0.22 -7.58
CA LEU A 62 -3.42 -1.52 -7.06
C LEU A 62 -3.52 -1.51 -5.54
N ASN A 63 -4.39 -2.35 -4.98
CA ASN A 63 -4.38 -2.64 -3.54
C ASN A 63 -3.22 -3.59 -3.26
N THR A 64 -2.22 -3.16 -2.49
CA THR A 64 -0.97 -3.91 -2.34
C THR A 64 -1.06 -5.09 -1.37
N ILE A 65 -1.87 -4.96 -0.31
CA ILE A 65 -1.90 -5.90 0.82
C ILE A 65 -2.09 -7.37 0.39
N PRO A 66 -3.04 -7.72 -0.51
CA PRO A 66 -3.23 -9.11 -0.90
C PRO A 66 -2.00 -9.71 -1.60
N TYR A 67 -1.30 -8.92 -2.42
CA TYR A 67 -0.13 -9.39 -3.16
C TYR A 67 1.08 -9.54 -2.24
N GLU A 68 1.30 -8.57 -1.36
CA GLU A 68 2.36 -8.64 -0.34
C GLU A 68 2.18 -9.85 0.56
N THR A 69 0.95 -10.10 1.00
CA THR A 69 0.62 -11.28 1.83
C THR A 69 0.96 -12.58 1.11
N VAL A 70 0.75 -12.66 -0.21
CA VAL A 70 1.13 -13.84 -1.01
C VAL A 70 2.64 -13.96 -1.15
N ILE A 71 3.35 -12.85 -1.40
CA ILE A 71 4.82 -12.84 -1.52
C ILE A 71 5.46 -13.27 -0.19
N GLU A 72 4.94 -12.79 0.93
CA GLU A 72 5.41 -13.10 2.29
C GLU A 72 5.15 -14.56 2.71
N GLN A 73 4.33 -15.32 1.99
CA GLN A 73 4.23 -16.77 2.21
C GLN A 73 5.50 -17.52 1.78
N HIS A 74 6.38 -16.90 1.00
CA HIS A 74 7.64 -17.51 0.62
C HIS A 74 8.58 -17.65 1.82
N PRO A 75 9.14 -18.85 2.10
CA PRO A 75 9.84 -19.13 3.35
C PRO A 75 11.16 -18.37 3.55
N GLN A 76 11.64 -17.66 2.54
CA GLN A 76 12.86 -16.85 2.62
C GLN A 76 12.57 -15.34 2.71
N ILE A 77 11.31 -14.94 2.68
CA ILE A 77 10.89 -13.53 2.71
C ILE A 77 10.35 -13.21 4.10
N ALA A 78 10.91 -12.19 4.75
CA ALA A 78 10.41 -11.68 6.02
C ALA A 78 9.30 -10.65 5.80
N THR A 79 9.41 -9.82 4.76
CA THR A 79 8.46 -8.73 4.46
C THR A 79 8.54 -8.35 3.00
N ALA A 80 7.41 -7.96 2.41
CA ALA A 80 7.34 -7.37 1.08
C ALA A 80 6.54 -6.05 1.10
N LEU A 81 7.05 -5.02 0.42
CA LEU A 81 6.34 -3.76 0.20
C LEU A 81 6.30 -3.42 -1.28
N ILE A 82 5.10 -3.39 -1.84
CA ILE A 82 4.84 -2.93 -3.20
C ILE A 82 4.83 -1.40 -3.22
N CYS A 83 5.49 -0.83 -4.23
CA CYS A 83 5.64 0.59 -4.47
C CYS A 83 5.54 0.92 -5.96
N GLY A 84 5.75 2.19 -6.33
CA GLY A 84 5.70 2.64 -7.72
C GLY A 84 4.54 3.56 -8.06
N THR A 85 4.06 4.35 -7.11
CA THR A 85 3.06 5.39 -7.42
C THR A 85 3.61 6.36 -8.46
N GLY A 86 2.85 6.61 -9.53
CA GLY A 86 3.26 7.44 -10.66
C GLY A 86 4.25 6.76 -11.63
N ARG A 87 4.60 5.49 -11.42
CA ARG A 87 5.48 4.72 -12.32
C ARG A 87 4.64 3.89 -13.30
N SER A 88 5.25 3.43 -14.40
CA SER A 88 4.56 2.63 -15.42
C SER A 88 4.29 1.18 -14.99
N ARG A 89 5.12 0.65 -14.09
CA ARG A 89 5.04 -0.72 -13.53
C ARG A 89 5.23 -0.67 -12.02
N PRO A 90 4.56 -1.54 -11.25
CA PRO A 90 4.83 -1.62 -9.82
C PRO A 90 6.19 -2.24 -9.57
N ALA A 91 6.82 -1.87 -8.47
CA ALA A 91 8.01 -2.52 -7.94
C ALA A 91 7.71 -3.13 -6.57
N VAL A 92 8.55 -4.04 -6.13
CA VAL A 92 8.46 -4.63 -4.79
C VAL A 92 9.81 -4.54 -4.10
N LEU A 93 9.81 -3.99 -2.89
CA LEU A 93 10.91 -4.11 -1.95
C LEU A 93 10.71 -5.40 -1.17
N VAL A 94 11.73 -6.24 -1.13
CA VAL A 94 11.69 -7.53 -0.44
C VAL A 94 12.77 -7.53 0.63
N GLN A 95 12.35 -7.76 1.88
CA GLN A 95 13.28 -8.01 2.96
C GLN A 95 13.39 -9.53 3.17
N PRO A 96 14.59 -10.11 3.01
CA PRO A 96 14.80 -11.53 3.29
C PRO A 96 14.80 -11.81 4.81
N ILE A 97 14.56 -13.06 5.19
CA ILE A 97 14.74 -13.51 6.58
C ILE A 97 16.21 -13.49 6.97
N GLU A 98 17.08 -13.95 6.07
CA GLU A 98 18.53 -13.96 6.23
C GLU A 98 19.16 -13.12 5.13
N TRP A 99 19.95 -12.12 5.51
CA TRP A 99 20.69 -11.31 4.55
C TRP A 99 21.87 -12.11 3.98
N PRO A 100 22.13 -12.04 2.67
CA PRO A 100 23.26 -12.72 2.07
C PRO A 100 24.57 -12.13 2.62
N ALA A 101 25.55 -13.00 2.89
CA ALA A 101 26.84 -12.61 3.49
C ALA A 101 27.65 -11.59 2.67
N SER A 102 27.29 -11.37 1.40
CA SER A 102 27.87 -10.35 0.53
C SER A 102 27.41 -8.92 0.84
N GLU A 103 26.28 -8.75 1.52
CA GLU A 103 25.76 -7.43 1.88
C GLU A 103 26.31 -6.99 3.23
N LYS A 104 27.01 -5.84 3.24
CA LYS A 104 27.79 -5.38 4.39
C LYS A 104 26.94 -4.79 5.52
N GLU A 105 25.70 -4.41 5.25
CA GLU A 105 24.80 -3.82 6.25
C GLU A 105 23.37 -4.28 6.01
N SER A 106 22.76 -4.92 7.01
CA SER A 106 21.32 -5.16 7.00
C SER A 106 20.61 -3.83 7.18
N GLN A 107 19.85 -3.39 6.18
CA GLN A 107 18.90 -2.31 6.35
C GLN A 107 17.51 -2.95 6.46
N PRO A 108 16.99 -3.19 7.67
CA PRO A 108 15.62 -3.66 7.81
C PRO A 108 14.64 -2.52 7.49
N MET A 109 13.48 -2.87 6.95
CA MET A 109 12.36 -1.95 6.85
C MET A 109 12.03 -1.36 8.22
N ALA A 110 11.57 -0.11 8.24
CA ALA A 110 11.26 0.57 9.49
C ALA A 110 10.02 -0.08 10.15
N ARG A 111 10.12 -0.39 11.44
CA ARG A 111 9.03 -1.03 12.21
C ARG A 111 8.66 -0.20 13.44
N ALA A 112 7.45 -0.41 13.97
CA ALA A 112 6.97 0.29 15.16
C ALA A 112 6.26 -0.64 16.15
N GLY A 113 6.47 -0.34 17.43
CA GLY A 113 5.76 -0.95 18.56
C GLY A 113 6.19 -2.39 18.87
N GLU A 114 5.58 -2.94 19.91
CA GLU A 114 5.82 -4.32 20.39
C GLU A 114 5.36 -5.39 19.39
N LYS A 115 4.42 -5.03 18.50
CA LYS A 115 3.88 -5.91 17.44
C LYS A 115 4.72 -5.93 16.16
N ASP A 116 5.85 -5.22 16.14
CA ASP A 116 6.82 -5.20 15.04
C ASP A 116 6.21 -4.85 13.66
N THR A 117 5.21 -3.95 13.67
CA THR A 117 4.45 -3.57 12.47
C THR A 117 5.29 -2.70 11.55
N VAL A 118 5.42 -3.10 10.29
CA VAL A 118 6.17 -2.35 9.26
C VAL A 118 5.50 -1.00 8.97
N GLN A 119 6.29 0.06 9.04
CA GLN A 119 5.89 1.42 8.74
C GLN A 119 6.13 1.68 7.25
N ARG A 120 5.15 1.31 6.39
CA ARG A 120 5.23 1.45 4.92
C ARG A 120 5.79 2.79 4.49
N LYS A 121 5.15 3.90 4.89
CA LYS A 121 5.55 5.26 4.46
C LYS A 121 7.00 5.57 4.79
N ARG A 122 7.44 5.23 6.01
CA ARG A 122 8.81 5.46 6.47
C ARG A 122 9.82 4.55 5.74
N SER A 123 9.45 3.29 5.50
CA SER A 123 10.29 2.34 4.78
C SER A 123 10.47 2.75 3.32
N LEU A 124 9.39 3.15 2.63
CA LEU A 124 9.47 3.64 1.26
C LEU A 124 10.28 4.93 1.13
N GLN A 125 10.23 5.80 2.14
CA GLN A 125 11.08 6.99 2.20
C GLN A 125 12.56 6.65 2.41
N LEU A 126 12.84 5.61 3.21
CA LEU A 126 14.21 5.14 3.44
C LEU A 126 14.86 4.63 2.15
N TYR A 127 14.12 3.86 1.36
CA TYR A 127 14.61 3.24 0.11
C TYR A 127 14.29 4.05 -1.15
N GLN A 128 13.99 5.34 -1.03
CA GLN A 128 13.48 6.10 -2.17
C GLN A 128 14.53 6.21 -3.28
N GLU A 129 15.79 6.47 -2.92
CA GLU A 129 16.89 6.62 -3.88
C GLU A 129 17.14 5.30 -4.61
N GLU A 130 17.20 4.18 -3.89
CA GLU A 130 17.43 2.85 -4.47
C GLU A 130 16.27 2.40 -5.37
N VAL A 131 15.03 2.72 -4.98
CA VAL A 131 13.86 2.46 -5.83
C VAL A 131 13.95 3.26 -7.12
N ASP A 132 14.32 4.53 -7.04
CA ASP A 132 14.44 5.40 -8.22
C ASP A 132 15.58 4.92 -9.13
N GLU A 133 16.74 4.54 -8.58
CA GLU A 133 17.84 3.93 -9.33
C GLU A 133 17.43 2.61 -10.00
N ALA A 134 16.65 1.77 -9.31
CA ALA A 134 16.15 0.52 -9.87
C ALA A 134 15.21 0.78 -11.06
N TYR A 135 14.38 1.82 -11.01
CA TYR A 135 13.58 2.23 -12.17
C TYR A 135 14.44 2.74 -13.32
N CYS A 136 15.44 3.59 -13.07
CA CYS A 136 16.36 4.07 -14.10
C CYS A 136 17.06 2.89 -14.79
N ARG A 137 17.60 1.95 -14.03
CA ARG A 137 18.24 0.75 -14.56
C ARG A 137 17.27 -0.11 -15.37
N ALA A 138 16.04 -0.30 -14.89
CA ALA A 138 15.03 -1.07 -15.61
C ALA A 138 14.62 -0.40 -16.93
N GLU A 139 14.65 0.93 -16.99
CA GLU A 139 14.40 1.71 -18.20
C GLU A 139 15.54 1.53 -19.22
N GLU A 140 16.80 1.64 -18.78
CA GLU A 140 17.98 1.40 -19.62
C GLU A 140 18.00 -0.02 -20.20
N LEU A 141 17.55 -1.01 -19.41
CA LEU A 141 17.43 -2.39 -19.84
C LEU A 141 16.17 -2.67 -20.69
N GLY A 142 15.31 -1.68 -20.91
CA GLY A 142 14.06 -1.82 -21.66
C GLY A 142 12.99 -2.69 -20.97
N LEU A 143 13.14 -3.01 -19.68
CA LEU A 143 12.24 -3.89 -18.93
C LEU A 143 10.93 -3.22 -18.52
N LEU A 144 10.88 -1.88 -18.59
CA LEU A 144 9.66 -1.12 -18.29
C LEU A 144 8.68 -1.07 -19.48
N PHE A 145 9.14 -1.39 -20.69
CA PHE A 145 8.34 -1.35 -21.91
C PHE A 145 8.27 -2.74 -22.54
N GLY A 146 7.11 -3.40 -22.37
CA GLY A 146 6.82 -4.70 -22.97
C GLY A 146 5.32 -4.94 -23.01
N ALA A 147 4.82 -5.47 -24.12
CA ALA A 147 3.41 -5.80 -24.29
C ALA A 147 2.99 -6.86 -23.27
N ILE A 148 1.95 -6.58 -22.50
CA ILE A 148 1.12 -7.65 -21.94
C ILE A 148 0.46 -8.27 -23.17
N SER A 149 0.92 -9.42 -23.65
CA SER A 149 0.20 -10.15 -24.70
C SER A 149 -1.19 -10.45 -24.16
N GLU A 150 -2.24 -9.98 -24.83
CA GLU A 150 -3.65 -10.23 -24.48
C GLU A 150 -4.06 -11.73 -24.59
N SER A 151 -3.12 -12.64 -24.85
CA SER A 151 -3.35 -14.08 -24.86
C SER A 151 -3.12 -14.69 -23.48
N GLY A 152 -3.98 -14.37 -22.52
CA GLY A 152 -4.04 -15.00 -21.21
C GLY A 152 -5.43 -15.56 -20.94
N GLY A 153 -5.88 -16.47 -21.81
CA GLY A 153 -7.12 -17.21 -21.59
C GLY A 153 -7.05 -17.97 -20.27
N LEU A 154 -8.06 -17.79 -19.43
CA LEU A 154 -8.38 -18.69 -18.33
C LEU A 154 -8.60 -20.11 -18.90
N VAL A 155 -7.71 -21.04 -18.53
CA VAL A 155 -8.04 -22.45 -18.30
C VAL A 155 -7.30 -22.89 -17.05
#